data_AF-A0A2S8NTP9-F1
#
_entry.id   AF-A0A2S8NTP9-F1
#
_cell.length_a   1.000
_cell.length_b   1.000
_cell.length_c   1.000
_cell.angle_alpha   90.00
_cell.angle_beta   90.00
_cell.angle_gamma   90.00
#
_symmetry.space_group_name_H-M   'P 1'
#
loop_
_entity.id
_entity.type
_entity.pdbx_description
1 polymer ?
#
loop_
_entity_poly.entity_id
_entity_poly.type
_entity_poly.pdbx_seq_one_letter_code
_entity_poly.pdbx_strand_id
1 'polypeptide(L)'
;MQQLKKDIDNKQITLTVEIGPQGKIYGKITLKQIIDDFYQEHNIFINKNKKKIALESEINFLGQYKVNVILTKDIIAYFFVNVKAIEKKS
;
A
#
# COMPACT_ATOMS: atom_id res chain seq x y z
N MET A 1 18.97 9.59 -8.29
CA MET A 1 18.05 9.47 -7.13
C MET A 1 16.62 9.99 -7.40
N GLN A 2 16.34 10.66 -8.53
CA GLN A 2 14.98 11.15 -8.85
C GLN A 2 14.05 10.09 -9.50
N GLN A 3 14.60 9.05 -10.13
CA GLN A 3 13.82 7.98 -10.76
C GLN A 3 12.96 7.25 -9.74
N LEU A 4 13.54 6.80 -8.62
CA LEU A 4 12.83 6.11 -7.54
C LEU A 4 11.64 6.90 -6.96
N LYS A 5 11.67 8.24 -6.95
CA LYS A 5 10.47 9.03 -6.58
C LYS A 5 9.44 8.93 -7.69
N LYS A 6 9.80 9.21 -8.95
CA LYS A 6 8.89 9.12 -10.10
C LYS A 6 8.30 7.72 -10.31
N ASP A 7 9.05 6.67 -9.98
CA ASP A 7 8.62 5.28 -10.09
C ASP A 7 7.57 4.91 -9.03
N ILE A 8 7.54 5.62 -7.89
CA ILE A 8 6.57 5.40 -6.80
C ILE A 8 5.40 6.39 -6.90
N ASP A 9 5.67 7.64 -7.27
CA ASP A 9 4.70 8.73 -7.38
C ASP A 9 3.78 8.48 -8.60
N ASN A 10 2.46 8.36 -8.37
CA ASN A 10 1.42 7.87 -9.31
C ASN A 10 1.27 6.36 -9.42
N LYS A 11 1.92 5.56 -8.57
CA LYS A 11 1.58 4.13 -8.50
C LYS A 11 0.30 3.91 -7.69
N GLN A 12 -0.39 2.86 -8.06
CA GLN A 12 -1.48 2.31 -7.28
C GLN A 12 -1.29 0.80 -7.23
N ILE A 13 -1.49 0.23 -6.05
CA ILE A 13 -1.48 -1.22 -5.87
C ILE A 13 -2.88 -1.69 -5.50
N THR A 14 -3.21 -2.91 -5.89
CA THR A 14 -4.49 -3.51 -5.53
C THR A 14 -4.26 -4.62 -4.53
N LEU A 15 -4.63 -4.37 -3.28
CA LEU A 15 -4.61 -5.38 -2.23
C LEU A 15 -5.93 -6.14 -2.22
N THR A 16 -5.85 -7.43 -2.46
CA THR A 16 -7.00 -8.32 -2.33
C THR A 16 -7.02 -8.95 -0.95
N VAL A 17 -8.07 -8.68 -0.17
CA VAL A 17 -8.23 -9.18 1.20
C VAL A 17 -9.54 -9.92 1.39
N GLU A 18 -9.56 -10.84 2.35
CA GLU A 18 -10.77 -11.51 2.80
C GLU A 18 -11.61 -10.55 3.63
N ILE A 19 -12.88 -10.40 3.26
CA ILE A 19 -13.84 -9.64 4.06
C ILE A 19 -14.75 -10.62 4.80
N GLY A 20 -15.02 -10.32 6.07
CA GLY A 20 -15.95 -11.07 6.90
C GLY A 20 -17.41 -10.68 6.63
N PRO A 21 -18.37 -11.44 7.22
CA PRO A 21 -19.77 -11.06 7.22
C PRO A 21 -19.88 -9.68 7.89
N GLN A 22 -20.50 -8.71 7.20
CA GLN A 22 -20.56 -7.26 7.51
C GLN A 22 -19.51 -6.37 6.80
N GLY A 23 -18.68 -6.88 5.88
CA GLY A 23 -17.78 -6.05 5.07
C GLY A 23 -16.54 -5.52 5.83
N LYS A 24 -16.27 -6.11 7.00
CA LYS A 24 -15.05 -5.86 7.78
C LYS A 24 -13.90 -6.67 7.20
N ILE A 25 -12.73 -6.06 7.04
CA ILE A 25 -11.55 -6.79 6.59
C ILE A 25 -11.12 -7.81 7.65
N TYR A 26 -10.90 -9.05 7.22
CA TYR A 26 -10.39 -10.13 8.05
C TYR A 26 -8.86 -10.05 8.08
N GLY A 27 -8.33 -9.50 9.17
CA GLY A 27 -6.90 -9.30 9.35
C GLY A 27 -6.50 -7.82 9.35
N LYS A 28 -5.33 -7.54 9.92
CA LYS A 28 -4.77 -6.19 9.96
C LYS A 28 -3.84 -6.01 8.77
N ILE A 29 -4.19 -5.16 7.82
CA ILE A 29 -3.21 -4.78 6.79
C ILE A 29 -2.12 -3.96 7.47
N THR A 30 -0.93 -4.53 7.51
CA THR A 30 0.24 -3.83 8.04
C THR A 30 1.05 -3.23 6.92
N LEU A 31 1.85 -2.23 7.26
CA LEU A 31 2.85 -1.64 6.39
C LEU A 31 3.73 -2.68 5.68
N LYS A 32 4.09 -3.79 6.35
CA LYS A 32 4.89 -4.84 5.75
C LYS A 32 4.17 -5.49 4.56
N GLN A 33 2.88 -5.78 4.72
CA GLN A 33 2.07 -6.40 3.66
C GLN A 33 2.03 -5.49 2.43
N ILE A 34 1.73 -4.21 2.63
CA ILE A 34 1.69 -3.20 1.56
C ILE A 34 3.02 -3.12 0.82
N ILE A 35 4.14 -3.16 1.55
CA ILE A 35 5.49 -3.12 0.95
C ILE A 35 5.77 -4.39 0.14
N ASP A 36 5.37 -5.55 0.65
CA ASP A 36 5.61 -6.84 0.01
C ASP A 36 4.82 -6.95 -1.31
N ASP A 37 3.52 -6.62 -1.28
CA ASP A 37 2.67 -6.54 -2.47
C ASP A 37 3.18 -5.49 -3.46
N PHE A 38 3.56 -4.30 -2.99
CA PHE A 38 4.15 -3.26 -3.85
C PHE A 38 5.45 -3.73 -4.50
N TYR A 39 6.27 -4.48 -3.75
CA TYR A 39 7.48 -5.09 -4.28
C TYR A 39 7.17 -6.17 -5.30
N GLN A 40 6.15 -7.00 -5.09
CA GLN A 40 5.73 -8.01 -6.06
C GLN A 40 5.16 -7.38 -7.35
N GLU A 41 4.30 -6.36 -7.26
CA GLU A 41 3.70 -5.71 -8.42
C GLU A 41 4.69 -4.84 -9.22
N HIS A 42 5.58 -4.13 -8.53
CA HIS A 42 6.42 -3.12 -9.16
C HIS A 42 7.92 -3.44 -9.14
N ASN A 43 8.35 -4.52 -8.48
CA ASN A 43 9.76 -4.85 -8.25
C ASN A 43 10.57 -3.72 -7.58
N ILE A 44 9.90 -2.81 -6.87
CA ILE A 44 10.54 -1.67 -6.18
C ILE A 44 10.68 -2.01 -4.70
N PHE A 45 11.92 -2.24 -4.25
CA PHE A 45 12.17 -2.57 -2.85
C PHE A 45 12.02 -1.31 -1.97
N ILE A 46 10.93 -1.22 -1.22
CA ILE A 46 10.69 -0.14 -0.24
C ILE A 46 11.14 -0.61 1.14
N ASN A 47 12.38 -0.31 1.49
CA ASN A 47 12.94 -0.74 2.77
C ASN A 47 12.44 0.15 3.93
N LYS A 48 11.68 -0.41 4.87
CA LYS A 48 11.03 0.29 6.01
C LYS A 48 12.00 1.08 6.91
N ASN A 49 13.28 0.68 6.98
CA ASN A 49 14.31 1.36 7.77
C ASN A 49 14.91 2.59 7.07
N LYS A 50 14.89 2.65 5.73
CA LYS A 50 15.44 3.78 4.96
C LYS A 50 14.36 4.73 4.43
N LYS A 51 13.13 4.26 4.25
CA LYS A 51 11.99 5.05 3.79
C LYS A 51 10.92 5.04 4.89
N LYS A 52 10.58 6.21 5.44
CA LYS A 52 9.49 6.32 6.42
C LYS A 52 8.16 6.28 5.67
N ILE A 53 7.38 5.23 5.91
CA ILE A 53 6.06 5.09 5.32
C ILE A 53 5.02 5.52 6.36
N ALA A 54 4.14 6.44 5.98
CA ALA A 54 3.07 6.96 6.80
C ALA A 54 1.72 6.61 6.12
N LEU A 55 0.85 5.93 6.86
CA LEU A 55 -0.55 5.77 6.48
C LEU A 55 -1.33 6.95 7.05
N GLU A 56 -2.16 7.59 6.24
CA GLU A 56 -3.09 8.61 6.73
C GLU A 56 -4.27 8.00 7.49
N SER A 57 -4.60 6.72 7.25
CA SER A 57 -5.72 6.04 7.90
C SER A 57 -5.51 4.53 7.98
N GLU A 58 -6.08 3.91 9.01
CA GLU A 58 -6.07 2.45 9.14
C GLU A 58 -6.99 1.78 8.11
N ILE A 59 -6.51 0.68 7.55
CA ILE A 59 -7.23 -0.12 6.55
C ILE A 59 -8.14 -1.10 7.29
N ASN A 60 -9.36 -0.66 7.58
CA ASN A 60 -10.39 -1.47 8.25
C ASN A 60 -11.52 -1.91 7.31
N PHE A 61 -11.70 -1.22 6.18
CA PHE A 61 -12.78 -1.43 5.22
C PHE A 61 -12.24 -1.46 3.78
N LEU A 62 -13.05 -1.96 2.86
CA LEU A 62 -12.77 -1.84 1.43
C LEU A 62 -12.78 -0.36 1.03
N GLY A 63 -11.79 0.04 0.26
CA GLY A 63 -11.66 1.43 -0.13
C GLY A 63 -10.27 1.75 -0.67
N GLN A 64 -10.08 3.01 -0.99
CA GLN A 64 -8.80 3.55 -1.43
C GLN A 64 -8.12 4.25 -0.26
N TYR A 65 -6.88 3.85 0.02
CA TYR A 65 -6.07 4.40 1.10
C TYR A 65 -4.82 5.05 0.52
N LYS A 66 -4.54 6.28 0.95
CA LYS A 66 -3.34 6.99 0.53
C LYS A 66 -2.18 6.66 1.47
N VAL A 67 -1.06 6.24 0.87
CA VAL A 67 0.16 5.90 1.60
C VAL A 67 1.28 6.82 1.16
N ASN A 68 1.85 7.54 2.13
CA ASN A 68 2.93 8.49 1.90
C ASN A 68 4.28 7.83 2.23
N VAL A 69 5.23 7.92 1.31
CA VAL A 69 6.58 7.36 1.42
C VAL A 69 7.59 8.51 1.43
N ILE A 70 8.20 8.74 2.58
CA ILE A 70 9.25 9.73 2.77
C ILE A 70 10.58 9.07 2.41
N LEU A 71 11.17 9.50 1.29
CA LEU A 71 12.47 9.05 0.81
C LEU A 71 13.61 9.89 1.43
N THR A 72 13.39 11.20 1.62
CA THR A 72 14.36 12.16 2.17
C THR A 72 13.62 13.35 2.78
N LYS A 73 14.29 14.25 3.53
CA LYS A 73 13.66 15.41 4.20
C LYS A 73 12.81 16.29 3.26
N ASP A 74 13.16 16.39 1.98
CA ASP A 74 12.44 17.18 0.97
C ASP A 74 11.70 16.31 -0.09
N ILE A 75 11.86 14.99 -0.02
CA ILE A 75 11.39 14.07 -1.07
C ILE A 75 10.35 13.13 -0.46
N ILE A 76 9.08 13.53 -0.62
CA ILE A 76 7.90 12.73 -0.30
C ILE A 76 7.32 12.21 -1.61
N ALA A 77 7.08 10.90 -1.68
CA ALA A 77 6.30 10.25 -2.73
C ALA A 77 5.00 9.73 -2.12
N TYR A 78 3.97 9.50 -2.93
CA TYR A 78 2.72 8.89 -2.48
C TYR A 78 2.21 7.88 -3.49
N PHE A 79 1.51 6.87 -3.00
CA PHE A 79 0.83 5.88 -3.81
C PHE A 79 -0.53 5.52 -3.20
N PHE A 80 -1.42 5.01 -4.04
CA PHE A 80 -2.76 4.62 -3.64
C PHE A 80 -2.84 3.10 -3.45
N VAL A 81 -3.46 2.68 -2.35
CA VAL A 81 -3.73 1.29 -2.04
C VAL A 81 -5.22 1.08 -2.20
N ASN A 82 -5.61 0.36 -3.25
CA ASN A 82 -6.99 -0.03 -3.48
C ASN A 82 -7.22 -1.38 -2.83
N VAL A 83 -8.06 -1.42 -1.81
CA VAL A 83 -8.36 -2.63 -1.07
C VAL A 83 -9.64 -3.22 -1.63
N LYS A 84 -9.53 -4.40 -2.22
CA LYS A 84 -10.63 -5.15 -2.84
C LYS A 84 -10.89 -6.44 -2.07
N ALA A 85 -12.15 -6.88 -2.06
CA ALA A 85 -12.49 -8.19 -1.54
C ALA A 85 -11.99 -9.28 -2.50
N ILE A 86 -11.45 -10.38 -1.98
CA ILE A 86 -11.34 -11.60 -2.78
C ILE A 86 -12.73 -12.19 -3.00
N GLU A 87 -13.33 -11.90 -4.14
CA GLU A 87 -14.44 -12.72 -4.63
C GLU A 87 -13.84 -14.00 -5.21
N LYS A 88 -13.76 -15.08 -4.42
CA LYS A 88 -13.63 -16.42 -4.99
C LYS A 88 -14.90 -16.66 -5.81
N LYS A 89 -14.86 -16.31 -7.10
CA LYS A 89 -15.80 -16.84 -8.08
C LYS A 89 -15.65 -18.37 -8.05
N SER A 90 -16.61 -19.02 -7.41
CA SER A 90 -16.86 -20.45 -7.55
C SER A 90 -17.44 -20.75 -8.93
#